data_AF-A0A5B7BNX3-F1
#
_entry.id   AF-A0A5B7BNX3-F1
#
_cell.length_a   1.000
_cell.length_b   1.000
_cell.length_c   1.000
_cell.angle_alpha   90.00
_cell.angle_beta   90.00
_cell.angle_gamma   90.00
#
_symmetry.space_group_name_H-M   'P 1'
#
loop_
_entity.id
_entity.type
_entity.pdbx_description
1 polymer ?
#
loop_
_entity_poly.entity_id
_entity_poly.type
_entity_poly.pdbx_seq_one_letter_code
_entity_poly.pdbx_strand_id
1 'polypeptide(L)'
;GVWLVGVVDEVRMPGTETERNPTLVETKTRSQATSPAEPQQRNGRLQLMCYKYMWDNLAADNFPSRQFFDFFSLDPHYILSEEIRENTTNSGFPAKTLDDLVRYFRNTCCMLPPAHDQLLLR
;
A
#
# COMPACT_ATOMS: atom_id res chain seq x y z
N GLY A 1 -15.02 -1.15 12.37
CA GLY A 1 -14.64 -0.56 11.07
C GLY A 1 -14.72 -1.63 9.99
N VAL A 2 -14.65 -1.23 8.72
CA VAL A 2 -14.50 -2.16 7.59
C VAL A 2 -13.06 -2.05 7.10
N TRP A 3 -12.37 -3.19 6.99
CA TRP A 3 -11.04 -3.25 6.39
C TRP A 3 -11.16 -3.70 4.95
N LEU A 4 -10.46 -2.99 4.07
CA LEU A 4 -10.41 -3.34 2.66
C LEU A 4 -9.08 -4.08 2.42
N VAL A 5 -9.19 -5.31 1.94
CA VAL A 5 -8.05 -6.14 1.54
C VAL A 5 -8.13 -6.32 0.04
N GLY A 6 -7.01 -6.11 -0.64
CA GLY A 6 -6.91 -6.24 -2.08
C GLY A 6 -5.48 -6.46 -2.53
N VAL A 7 -5.32 -6.83 -3.78
CA VAL A 7 -4.01 -6.98 -4.45
C VAL A 7 -3.87 -5.83 -5.43
N VAL A 8 -2.77 -5.07 -5.31
CA VAL A 8 -2.37 -4.10 -6.32
C VAL A 8 -1.57 -4.86 -7.38
N ASP A 9 -2.04 -4.84 -8.62
CA ASP A 9 -1.38 -5.57 -9.70
C ASP A 9 -0.04 -4.95 -10.09
N GLU A 10 -0.04 -3.65 -10.38
CA GLU A 10 1.15 -2.94 -10.84
C GLU A 10 1.19 -1.52 -10.25
N VAL A 11 2.34 -1.19 -9.66
CA VAL A 11 2.71 0.18 -9.29
C VAL A 11 3.87 0.60 -10.19
N ARG A 12 3.61 1.54 -11.10
CA ARG A 12 4.65 2.11 -11.95
C ARG A 12 5.33 3.24 -11.22
N MET A 13 6.59 3.03 -10.86
CA MET A 13 7.42 4.08 -10.29
C MET A 13 7.81 5.10 -11.37
N PRO A 14 7.91 6.38 -11.04
CA PRO A 14 8.35 7.40 -11.99
C PRO A 14 9.74 7.07 -12.54
N GLY A 15 9.85 6.92 -13.87
CA GLY A 15 11.09 6.52 -14.54
C GLY A 15 11.90 7.66 -15.16
N THR A 16 11.33 8.86 -15.25
CA THR A 16 11.93 10.06 -15.87
C THR A 16 11.71 11.29 -15.00
N GLU A 17 12.53 12.33 -15.14
CA GLU A 17 12.40 13.56 -14.32
C GLU A 17 11.05 14.29 -14.46
N THR A 18 10.31 14.04 -15.55
CA THR A 18 9.02 14.65 -15.84
C THR A 18 7.85 13.99 -15.10
N GLU A 19 7.93 12.68 -14.87
CA GLU A 19 6.94 11.97 -14.05
C GLU A 19 7.44 11.96 -12.62
N ARG A 20 6.71 12.60 -11.71
CA ARG A 20 7.12 12.65 -10.28
C ARG A 20 6.35 11.68 -9.40
N ASN A 21 5.20 11.21 -9.88
CA ASN A 21 4.24 10.46 -9.07
C ASN A 21 4.07 9.04 -9.63
N PRO A 22 4.00 8.02 -8.77
CA PRO A 22 3.74 6.66 -9.19
C PRO A 22 2.33 6.53 -9.75
N THR A 23 2.15 5.64 -10.72
CA THR A 23 0.86 5.35 -11.33
C THR A 23 0.39 3.95 -10.93
N LEU A 24 -0.84 3.86 -10.43
CA LEU A 24 -1.48 2.59 -10.11
C LEU A 24 -2.19 2.04 -11.35
N VAL A 25 -1.87 0.79 -11.69
CA VAL A 25 -2.40 0.13 -12.88
C VAL A 25 -3.08 -1.16 -12.45
N GLU A 26 -4.32 -1.34 -12.89
CA GLU A 26 -5.07 -2.59 -12.72
C GLU A 26 -4.96 -3.38 -14.03
N THR A 27 -4.46 -4.60 -13.95
CA THR A 27 -4.29 -5.49 -15.09
C THR A 27 -5.33 -6.60 -15.06
N LYS A 28 -6.30 -6.57 -15.97
CA LYS A 28 -7.25 -7.68 -16.07
C LYS A 28 -6.68 -8.76 -17.00
N THR A 29 -6.09 -9.79 -16.42
CA THR A 29 -5.71 -11.00 -17.17
C THR A 29 -6.95 -11.71 -17.70
N ARG A 30 -7.05 -11.89 -19.03
CA ARG A 30 -8.17 -12.58 -19.69
C ARG A 30 -7.66 -13.70 -20.58
N SER A 31 -8.45 -14.75 -20.68
CA SER A 31 -8.25 -15.84 -21.65
C SER A 31 -8.53 -15.41 -23.09
N GLN A 32 -9.29 -14.34 -23.32
CA GLN A 32 -9.63 -13.80 -24.64
C GLN A 32 -9.27 -12.31 -24.72
N ALA A 33 -8.76 -11.89 -25.88
CA ALA A 33 -8.38 -10.51 -26.18
C ALA A 33 -9.59 -9.60 -26.48
N THR A 34 -10.53 -9.50 -25.54
CA THR A 34 -11.69 -8.62 -25.62
C THR A 34 -11.60 -7.51 -24.58
N SER A 35 -11.86 -6.28 -25.02
CA SER A 35 -11.87 -5.11 -24.13
C SER A 35 -12.86 -5.30 -22.97
N PRO A 36 -12.57 -4.73 -21.78
CA PRO A 36 -13.47 -4.88 -20.65
C PRO A 36 -14.84 -4.29 -20.91
N ALA A 37 -15.90 -5.02 -20.55
CA ALA A 37 -17.24 -4.48 -20.58
C ALA A 37 -17.37 -3.34 -19.55
N GLU A 38 -18.29 -2.41 -19.79
CA GLU A 38 -18.58 -1.27 -18.91
C GLU A 38 -18.63 -1.62 -17.40
N PRO A 39 -19.35 -2.67 -16.95
CA PRO A 39 -19.37 -3.04 -15.53
C PRO A 39 -17.99 -3.41 -14.99
N GLN A 40 -17.16 -4.08 -15.80
CA GLN A 40 -15.81 -4.49 -15.41
C GLN A 40 -14.88 -3.29 -15.34
N GLN A 41 -15.02 -2.33 -16.25
CA GLN A 41 -14.29 -1.06 -16.17
C GLN A 41 -14.66 -0.29 -14.91
N ARG A 42 -15.94 -0.20 -14.57
CA ARG A 42 -16.40 0.48 -13.35
C ARG A 42 -15.82 -0.15 -12.09
N ASN A 43 -15.84 -1.49 -11.99
CA ASN A 43 -15.26 -2.20 -10.85
C ASN A 43 -13.74 -1.98 -10.76
N GLY A 44 -13.03 -2.06 -11.89
CA GLY A 44 -11.59 -1.77 -11.93
C GLY A 44 -11.26 -0.34 -11.51
N ARG A 45 -12.05 0.66 -11.96
CA ARG A 45 -11.88 2.06 -11.53
C ARG A 45 -12.10 2.20 -10.03
N LEU A 46 -13.16 1.60 -9.48
CA LEU A 46 -13.44 1.64 -8.04
C LEU A 46 -12.28 1.04 -7.23
N GLN A 47 -11.75 -0.11 -7.66
CA GLN A 47 -10.60 -0.75 -7.04
C GLN A 47 -9.37 0.17 -7.04
N LEU A 48 -9.05 0.80 -8.19
CA LEU A 48 -7.96 1.76 -8.30
C LEU A 48 -8.18 3.02 -7.44
N MET A 49 -9.41 3.50 -7.30
CA MET A 49 -9.74 4.60 -6.39
C MET A 49 -9.45 4.23 -4.94
N CYS A 50 -9.82 3.02 -4.51
CA CYS A 50 -9.50 2.52 -3.16
C CYS A 50 -7.99 2.42 -2.94
N TYR A 51 -7.24 1.90 -3.92
CA TYR A 51 -5.79 1.76 -3.82
C TYR A 51 -5.08 3.10 -3.79
N LYS A 52 -5.49 4.05 -4.64
CA LYS A 52 -4.98 5.43 -4.60
C LYS A 52 -5.24 6.07 -3.24
N TYR A 53 -6.46 5.93 -2.71
CA TYR A 53 -6.78 6.46 -1.39
C TYR A 53 -5.87 5.87 -0.30
N MET A 54 -5.63 4.56 -0.29
CA MET A 54 -4.72 3.94 0.66
C MET A 54 -3.27 4.42 0.48
N TRP A 55 -2.77 4.48 -0.75
CA TRP A 55 -1.42 4.98 -1.06
C TRP A 55 -1.22 6.42 -0.59
N ASP A 56 -2.15 7.32 -0.95
CA ASP A 56 -2.03 8.75 -0.60
C ASP A 56 -2.10 8.97 0.91
N ASN A 57 -2.88 8.16 1.64
CA ASN A 57 -2.88 8.20 3.11
C ASN A 57 -1.56 7.69 3.71
N LEU A 58 -0.93 6.67 3.11
CA LEU A 58 0.40 6.21 3.53
C LEU A 58 1.46 7.30 3.30
N ALA A 59 1.47 7.91 2.12
CA ALA A 59 2.39 8.99 1.75
C ALA A 59 2.18 10.25 2.63
N ALA A 60 0.95 10.54 3.05
CA ALA A 60 0.62 11.65 3.93
C ALA A 60 0.87 11.38 5.42
N ASP A 61 1.52 10.26 5.78
CA ASP A 61 1.71 9.78 7.16
C ASP A 61 0.39 9.59 7.97
N ASN A 62 -0.72 9.41 7.27
CA ASN A 62 -2.06 9.24 7.82
C ASN A 62 -2.46 7.76 7.98
N PHE A 63 -1.48 6.87 8.16
CA PHE A 63 -1.77 5.46 8.44
C PHE A 63 -2.51 5.31 9.79
N PRO A 64 -3.68 4.65 9.84
CA PRO A 64 -4.50 4.56 11.04
C PRO A 64 -3.98 3.50 12.02
N SER A 65 -2.79 3.69 12.58
CA SER A 65 -2.09 2.69 13.41
C SER A 65 -2.88 2.28 14.66
N ARG A 66 -3.55 3.21 15.34
CA ARG A 66 -4.40 2.89 16.51
C ARG A 66 -5.56 1.98 16.11
N GLN A 67 -6.29 2.34 15.06
CA GLN A 67 -7.40 1.54 14.56
C GLN A 67 -6.93 0.18 14.04
N PHE A 68 -5.72 0.10 13.48
CA PHE A 68 -5.08 -1.16 13.09
C PHE A 68 -4.88 -2.08 14.29
N PHE A 69 -4.23 -1.59 15.36
CA PHE A 69 -4.02 -2.39 16.56
C PHE A 69 -5.33 -2.80 17.24
N ASP A 70 -6.26 -1.86 17.39
CA ASP A 70 -7.57 -2.11 18.02
C ASP A 70 -8.38 -3.15 17.24
N PHE A 71 -8.42 -3.05 15.91
CA PHE A 71 -9.23 -3.96 15.09
C PHE A 71 -8.70 -5.39 15.11
N PHE A 72 -7.37 -5.57 15.06
CA PHE A 72 -6.75 -6.89 15.07
C PHE A 72 -6.44 -7.40 16.49
N SER A 73 -6.82 -6.64 17.54
CA SER A 73 -6.51 -6.97 18.94
C SER A 73 -5.01 -7.26 19.17
N LEU A 74 -4.16 -6.43 18.56
CA LEU A 74 -2.70 -6.55 18.63
C LEU A 74 -2.17 -5.73 19.80
N ASP A 75 -1.20 -6.28 20.53
CA ASP A 75 -0.43 -5.50 21.50
C ASP A 75 0.77 -4.84 20.80
N PRO A 76 0.77 -3.51 20.63
CA PRO A 76 1.85 -2.81 19.94
C PRO A 76 3.19 -2.89 20.69
N HIS A 77 3.18 -3.16 22.00
CA HIS A 77 4.39 -3.22 22.84
C HIS A 77 4.94 -4.64 23.01
N TYR A 78 4.27 -5.64 22.41
CA TYR A 78 4.75 -7.00 22.44
C TYR A 78 6.12 -7.11 21.77
N ILE A 79 7.07 -7.76 22.45
CA ILE A 79 8.43 -7.96 21.93
C ILE A 79 8.35 -8.98 20.78
N LEU A 80 8.80 -8.56 19.61
CA LEU A 80 8.86 -9.41 18.42
C LEU A 80 9.80 -10.60 18.65
N SER A 81 9.52 -11.72 17.98
CA SER A 81 10.40 -12.89 18.00
C SER A 81 11.82 -12.54 17.56
N GLU A 82 12.82 -13.26 18.08
CA GLU A 82 14.23 -13.08 17.76
C GLU A 82 14.49 -13.02 16.25
N GLU A 83 13.92 -13.96 15.48
CA GLU A 83 14.02 -13.99 14.01
C GLU A 83 13.60 -12.68 13.35
N ILE A 84 12.46 -12.11 13.75
CA ILE A 84 11.96 -10.84 13.21
C ILE A 84 12.90 -9.69 13.60
N ARG A 85 13.39 -9.68 14.84
CA ARG A 85 14.31 -8.65 15.33
C ARG A 85 15.66 -8.70 14.61
N GLU A 86 16.18 -9.89 14.33
CA GLU A 86 17.39 -10.09 13.54
C GLU A 86 17.19 -9.62 12.09
N ASN A 87 16.09 -10.04 11.45
CA ASN A 87 15.77 -9.65 10.07
C ASN A 87 15.63 -8.13 9.90
N THR A 88 14.95 -7.48 10.85
CA THR A 88 14.72 -6.03 10.81
C THR A 88 16.02 -5.26 11.07
N THR A 89 16.87 -5.75 11.99
CA THR A 89 18.23 -5.22 12.21
C THR A 89 19.10 -5.36 10.96
N ASN A 90 19.09 -6.53 10.30
CA ASN A 90 19.83 -6.78 9.06
C ASN A 90 19.34 -5.91 7.89
N SER A 91 18.07 -5.51 7.93
CA SER A 91 17.46 -4.60 6.95
C SER A 91 17.69 -3.11 7.24
N GLY A 92 18.39 -2.77 8.33
CA GLY A 92 18.68 -1.39 8.72
C GLY A 92 17.60 -0.71 9.60
N PHE A 93 16.61 -1.46 10.07
CA PHE A 93 15.50 -0.96 10.88
C PHE A 93 15.37 -1.79 12.17
N PRO A 94 16.17 -1.54 13.22
CA PRO A 94 16.24 -2.41 14.39
C PRO A 94 14.98 -2.31 15.29
N ALA A 95 13.89 -2.93 14.85
CA ALA A 95 12.60 -2.93 15.54
C ALA A 95 12.57 -3.95 16.68
N LYS A 96 12.08 -3.53 17.85
CA LYS A 96 11.89 -4.44 19.02
C LYS A 96 10.44 -4.84 19.17
N THR A 97 9.53 -3.93 18.86
CA THR A 97 8.08 -4.08 19.05
C THR A 97 7.33 -3.88 17.74
N LEU A 98 6.06 -4.27 17.71
CA LEU A 98 5.22 -4.01 16.55
C LEU A 98 5.01 -2.50 16.32
N ASP A 99 4.99 -1.68 17.38
CA ASP A 99 4.96 -0.22 17.26
C ASP A 99 6.20 0.32 16.54
N ASP A 100 7.40 -0.20 16.87
CA ASP A 100 8.63 0.19 16.17
C ASP A 100 8.55 -0.15 14.68
N LEU A 101 8.08 -1.35 14.34
CA LEU A 101 7.88 -1.78 12.95
C LEU A 101 6.94 -0.85 12.19
N VAL A 102 5.76 -0.56 12.76
CA VAL A 102 4.77 0.34 12.14
C VAL A 102 5.33 1.75 12.02
N ARG A 103 6.12 2.22 12.98
CA ARG A 103 6.79 3.53 12.92
C ARG A 103 7.83 3.58 11.80
N TYR A 104 8.68 2.57 11.66
CA TYR A 104 9.62 2.49 10.54
C TYR A 104 8.90 2.45 9.21
N PHE A 105 7.88 1.61 9.08
CA PHE A 105 7.03 1.54 7.89
C PHE A 105 6.45 2.91 7.51
N ARG A 106 5.83 3.62 8.47
CA ARG A 106 5.29 4.96 8.25
C ARG A 106 6.35 5.97 7.82
N ASN A 107 7.49 6.00 8.52
CA ASN A 107 8.60 6.89 8.21
C ASN A 107 9.18 6.62 6.81
N THR A 108 9.17 5.37 6.34
CA THR A 108 9.58 5.04 4.98
C THR A 108 8.52 5.45 3.97
N CYS A 109 7.25 5.18 4.24
CA CYS A 109 6.15 5.50 3.33
C CYS A 109 5.93 7.01 3.16
N CYS A 110 6.13 7.82 4.19
CA CYS A 110 5.95 9.28 4.08
C CYS A 110 7.01 9.96 3.20
N MET A 111 8.09 9.26 2.85
CA MET A 111 9.08 9.71 1.87
C MET A 111 8.63 9.44 0.41
N LEU A 112 7.55 8.67 0.20
CA LEU A 112 7.00 8.41 -1.11
C LEU A 112 6.12 9.57 -1.58
N PRO A 113 6.13 9.92 -2.87
CA PRO A 113 5.20 10.90 -3.42
C PRO A 113 3.77 10.32 -3.47
N PRO A 114 2.74 11.18 -3.46
CA PRO A 114 1.36 10.77 -3.70
C PRO A 114 1.23 10.14 -5.10
N ALA A 115 0.25 9.27 -5.28
CA ALA A 115 0.00 8.62 -6.57
C ALA A 115 -0.59 9.61 -7.57
N HIS A 116 -0.30 9.42 -8.85
CA HIS A 116 -0.91 10.19 -9.94
C HIS A 116 -2.44 10.03 -9.92
N ASP A 117 -3.17 11.07 -10.28
CA ASP A 117 -4.65 11.03 -10.35
C ASP A 117 -5.18 10.20 -11.52
N GLN A 118 -4.29 9.71 -12.39
CA GLN A 118 -4.67 8.93 -13.56
C GLN A 118 -4.82 7.47 -13.15
N LEU A 119 -6.04 6.94 -13.26
CA LEU A 119 -6.33 5.54 -12.97
C LEU A 119 -6.32 4.73 -14.27
N LEU A 120 -5.31 3.87 -14.44
CA LEU A 120 -5.10 3.10 -15.66
C LEU A 120 -5.65 1.68 -15.53
N LEU A 121 -6.61 1.34 -16.40
CA LEU A 121 -7.06 -0.03 -16.61
C LEU A 121 -6.36 -0.61 -17.84
N ARG A 122 -5.75 -1.78 -17.69
CA ARG A 122 -5.04 -2.48 -18.76
C ARG A 122 -5.59 -3.90 -18.96
#